data_AF-A0A1Q3T3K5-F1
#
_entry.id   AF-A0A1Q3T3K5-F1
#
_cell.length_a   1.000
_cell.length_b   1.000
_cell.length_c   1.000
_cell.angle_alpha   90.00
_cell.angle_beta   90.00
_cell.angle_gamma   90.00
#
_symmetry.space_group_name_H-M   'P 1'
#
loop_
_entity.id
_entity.type
_entity.pdbx_description
1 polymer ?
#
loop_
_entity_poly.entity_id
_entity_poly.type
_entity_poly.pdbx_seq_one_letter_code
_entity_poly.pdbx_strand_id
1 'polypeptide(L)'
;MLDGFALPIVCAAKPYSFMQWFACLKEIMHHPLLSEEEKYLWLWLATQSADNSSFACSYSYDQMSHALNKSTKIVHRTLFRLKIMGFLSADIPIWYGQPTTEMIRTIRLIKLHLSPKSIFKDGELNSQVLPKIRKNNQPIQINLLRRLI
;
A
#
# COMPACT_ATOMS: atom_id res chain seq x y z
N MET A 1 17.77 -12.54 -16.70
CA MET A 1 19.02 -12.11 -16.08
C MET A 1 18.64 -11.14 -14.97
N LEU A 2 18.54 -11.63 -13.74
CA LEU A 2 18.28 -10.81 -12.57
C LEU A 2 19.61 -10.20 -12.19
N ASP A 3 19.85 -8.95 -12.61
CA ASP A 3 21.03 -8.22 -12.17
C ASP A 3 21.03 -8.18 -10.65
N GLY A 4 22.05 -8.84 -10.11
CA GLY A 4 22.19 -9.13 -8.70
C GLY A 4 22.25 -7.84 -7.92
N PHE A 5 21.42 -7.79 -6.88
CA PHE A 5 21.72 -7.11 -5.63
C PHE A 5 22.37 -5.73 -5.83
N ALA A 6 21.57 -4.70 -6.07
CA ALA A 6 21.95 -3.32 -5.75
C ALA A 6 22.01 -3.05 -4.23
N LEU A 7 21.82 -4.10 -3.42
CA LEU A 7 21.98 -4.08 -1.97
C LEU A 7 23.37 -3.56 -1.54
N PRO A 8 24.52 -4.06 -2.03
CA PRO A 8 25.84 -3.69 -1.51
C PRO A 8 26.20 -2.21 -1.69
N ILE A 9 25.66 -1.53 -2.70
CA ILE A 9 25.98 -0.12 -2.99
C ILE A 9 25.26 0.80 -2.00
N VAL A 10 24.00 0.51 -1.67
CA VAL A 10 23.25 1.21 -0.61
C VAL A 10 23.90 1.02 0.75
N CYS A 11 24.48 -0.17 0.99
CA CYS A 11 25.17 -0.51 2.24
C CYS A 11 26.46 0.31 2.47
N ALA A 12 27.14 0.74 1.42
CA ALA A 12 28.44 1.40 1.52
C ALA A 12 28.35 2.92 1.80
N ALA A 13 27.24 3.56 1.44
CA ALA A 13 27.14 5.02 1.49
C ALA A 13 26.78 5.58 2.89
N LYS A 14 26.03 4.84 3.72
CA LYS A 14 25.52 5.31 5.02
C LYS A 14 25.30 4.16 6.02
N PRO A 15 26.22 3.90 6.98
CA PRO A 15 26.14 2.73 7.86
C PRO A 15 24.96 2.76 8.86
N TYR A 16 24.47 3.95 9.23
CA TYR A 16 23.30 4.08 10.11
C TYR A 16 21.97 3.78 9.40
N SER A 17 21.83 4.13 8.12
CA SER A 17 20.63 3.77 7.36
C SER A 17 20.59 2.28 7.05
N PHE A 18 21.74 1.61 6.95
CA PHE A 18 21.84 0.16 6.70
C PHE A 18 21.18 -0.68 7.81
N MET A 19 21.47 -0.40 9.08
CA MET A 19 20.89 -1.18 10.20
C MET A 19 19.38 -1.00 10.29
N GLN A 20 18.88 0.21 10.05
CA GLN A 20 17.44 0.47 9.96
C GLN A 20 16.83 -0.26 8.76
N TRP A 21 17.50 -0.25 7.61
CA TRP A 21 17.04 -0.92 6.40
C TRP A 21 16.95 -2.45 6.57
N PHE A 22 17.94 -3.08 7.23
CA PHE A 22 17.92 -4.52 7.55
C PHE A 22 16.83 -4.90 8.56
N ALA A 23 16.64 -4.09 9.60
CA ALA A 23 15.55 -4.29 10.57
C ALA A 23 14.18 -4.24 9.88
N CYS A 24 13.99 -3.28 8.97
CA CYS A 24 12.76 -3.12 8.20
C CYS A 24 12.52 -4.26 7.22
N LEU A 25 13.58 -4.73 6.54
CA LEU A 25 13.47 -5.88 5.65
C LEU A 25 13.05 -7.13 6.44
N LYS A 26 13.59 -7.32 7.65
CA LYS A 26 13.15 -8.41 8.53
C LYS A 26 11.66 -8.28 8.89
N GLU A 27 11.20 -7.09 9.27
CA GLU A 27 9.80 -6.86 9.66
C GLU A 27 8.82 -7.17 8.51
N ILE A 28 9.10 -6.66 7.31
CA ILE A 28 8.25 -6.87 6.13
C ILE A 28 8.25 -8.34 5.68
N MET A 29 9.42 -8.99 5.65
CA MET A 29 9.52 -10.38 5.18
C MET A 29 8.77 -11.37 6.09
N HIS A 30 8.75 -11.10 7.40
CA HIS A 30 8.08 -11.95 8.40
C HIS A 30 6.65 -11.49 8.70
N HIS A 31 6.13 -10.47 8.02
CA HIS A 31 4.79 -9.97 8.30
C HIS A 31 3.71 -11.01 7.92
N PRO A 32 2.85 -11.46 8.86
CA PRO A 32 1.96 -12.59 8.63
C PRO A 32 0.76 -12.27 7.73
N LEU A 33 0.38 -10.99 7.61
CA LEU A 33 -0.78 -10.56 6.83
C LEU A 33 -0.44 -10.04 5.43
N LEU A 34 0.85 -9.89 5.11
CA LEU A 34 1.28 -9.50 3.77
C LEU A 34 1.43 -10.76 2.92
N SER A 35 0.84 -10.73 1.72
CA SER A 35 1.10 -11.76 0.72
C SER A 35 2.53 -11.62 0.18
N GLU A 36 3.05 -12.68 -0.41
CA GLU A 36 4.37 -12.64 -1.05
C GLU A 36 4.44 -11.53 -2.12
N GLU A 37 3.38 -11.35 -2.92
CA GLU A 37 3.33 -10.27 -3.92
C GLU A 37 3.42 -8.87 -3.30
N GLU A 38 2.84 -8.66 -2.12
CA GLU A 38 2.91 -7.40 -1.38
C GLU A 38 4.31 -7.14 -0.85
N LYS A 39 4.94 -8.18 -0.29
CA LYS A 39 6.33 -8.11 0.19
C LYS A 39 7.29 -7.79 -0.96
N TYR A 40 7.16 -8.47 -2.09
CA TYR A 40 8.00 -8.22 -3.27
C TYR A 40 7.81 -6.81 -3.83
N LEU A 41 6.57 -6.34 -3.97
CA LEU A 41 6.31 -4.98 -4.44
C LEU A 41 6.90 -3.94 -3.49
N TRP A 42 6.69 -4.10 -2.18
CA TRP A 42 7.23 -3.20 -1.18
C TRP A 42 8.76 -3.18 -1.22
N LEU A 43 9.40 -4.36 -1.29
CA LEU A 43 10.85 -4.48 -1.38
C LEU A 43 11.40 -3.83 -2.65
N TRP A 44 10.73 -4.03 -3.79
CA TRP A 44 11.11 -3.37 -5.04
C TRP A 44 11.03 -1.83 -4.91
N LEU A 45 9.95 -1.29 -4.33
CA LEU A 45 9.87 0.16 -4.06
C LEU A 45 10.97 0.63 -3.11
N ALA A 46 11.35 -0.20 -2.13
CA ALA A 46 12.39 0.13 -1.16
C ALA A 46 13.78 0.20 -1.81
N THR A 47 14.09 -0.67 -2.78
CA THR A 47 15.36 -0.60 -3.52
C THR A 47 15.41 0.62 -4.44
N GLN A 48 14.28 0.99 -5.05
CA GLN A 48 14.18 2.18 -5.90
C GLN A 48 14.22 3.51 -5.13
N SER A 49 13.98 3.49 -3.82
CA SER A 49 13.98 4.68 -2.96
C SER A 49 15.24 4.79 -2.08
N ALA A 50 16.20 3.88 -2.26
CA ALA A 50 17.39 3.77 -1.41
C ALA A 50 18.33 4.98 -1.46
N ASP A 51 18.31 5.74 -2.56
CA ASP A 51 19.12 6.96 -2.71
C ASP A 51 18.52 8.18 -1.98
N ASN A 52 17.24 8.09 -1.59
CA ASN A 52 16.53 9.17 -0.91
C ASN A 52 16.46 8.90 0.59
N SER A 53 16.98 9.83 1.39
CA SER A 53 16.86 9.80 2.86
C SER A 53 15.41 9.72 3.38
N SER A 54 14.42 9.98 2.51
CA SER A 54 13.00 10.02 2.82
C SER A 54 12.20 8.76 2.45
N PHE A 55 12.83 7.69 1.93
CA PHE A 55 12.15 6.47 1.45
C PHE A 55 10.98 6.79 0.50
N ALA A 56 11.21 7.70 -0.45
CA ALA A 56 10.20 8.16 -1.39
C ALA A 56 10.66 7.91 -2.83
N CYS A 57 9.73 7.49 -3.68
CA CYS A 57 9.93 7.27 -5.11
C CYS A 57 8.68 7.70 -5.90
N SER A 58 8.84 7.93 -7.21
CA SER A 58 7.75 8.37 -8.08
C SER A 58 7.61 7.43 -9.26
N TYR A 59 6.46 6.76 -9.35
CA TYR A 59 6.18 5.79 -10.42
C TYR A 59 4.73 5.84 -10.88
N SER A 60 4.52 5.52 -12.15
CA SER A 60 3.20 5.21 -12.73
C SER A 60 2.90 3.71 -12.61
N TYR A 61 1.61 3.34 -12.72
CA TYR A 61 1.25 1.90 -12.71
C TYR A 61 1.82 1.16 -13.90
N ASP A 62 1.98 1.83 -15.04
CA ASP A 62 2.57 1.25 -16.24
C ASP A 62 4.03 0.86 -16.03
N GLN A 63 4.83 1.77 -15.46
CA GLN A 63 6.23 1.50 -15.12
C GLN A 63 6.37 0.35 -14.12
N MET A 64 5.54 0.33 -13.08
CA MET A 64 5.53 -0.76 -12.10
C MET A 64 5.06 -2.09 -12.70
N SER A 65 4.04 -2.05 -13.56
CA SER A 65 3.50 -3.20 -14.29
C SER A 65 4.58 -3.86 -15.14
N HIS A 66 5.34 -3.05 -15.89
CA HIS A 66 6.46 -3.52 -16.69
C HIS A 66 7.62 -4.05 -15.84
N ALA A 67 8.01 -3.34 -14.79
CA ALA A 67 9.14 -3.74 -13.95
C ALA A 67 8.88 -5.06 -13.19
N LEU A 68 7.63 -5.29 -12.76
CA LEU A 68 7.26 -6.46 -11.96
C LEU A 68 6.69 -7.60 -12.81
N ASN A 69 6.50 -7.38 -14.11
CA ASN A 69 5.81 -8.30 -15.02
C ASN A 69 4.43 -8.72 -14.46
N LYS A 70 3.64 -7.74 -14.01
CA LYS A 70 2.30 -7.92 -13.43
C LYS A 70 1.33 -6.97 -14.10
N SER A 71 0.06 -7.36 -14.23
CA SER A 71 -0.94 -6.43 -14.78
C SER A 71 -1.13 -5.19 -13.89
N THR A 72 -1.45 -4.05 -14.51
CA THR A 72 -1.76 -2.79 -13.80
C THR A 72 -2.87 -2.94 -12.76
N LYS A 73 -3.84 -3.84 -12.99
CA LYS A 73 -4.88 -4.21 -12.02
C LYS A 73 -4.30 -4.81 -10.75
N ILE A 74 -3.35 -5.73 -10.88
CA ILE A 74 -2.67 -6.36 -9.73
C ILE A 74 -1.87 -5.29 -9.00
N VAL A 75 -1.04 -4.52 -9.72
CA VAL A 75 -0.25 -3.42 -9.15
C VAL A 75 -1.13 -2.47 -8.33
N HIS A 76 -2.25 -2.01 -8.90
CA HIS A 76 -3.18 -1.13 -8.20
C HIS A 76 -3.72 -1.76 -6.91
N ARG A 77 -4.21 -3.00 -6.97
CA ARG A 77 -4.76 -3.71 -5.80
C ARG A 77 -3.71 -3.90 -4.70
N THR A 78 -2.50 -4.28 -5.08
CA THR A 78 -1.38 -4.51 -4.14
C THR A 78 -0.95 -3.19 -3.49
N LEU A 79 -0.77 -2.11 -4.26
CA LEU A 79 -0.46 -0.79 -3.71
C LEU A 79 -1.57 -0.26 -2.80
N PHE A 80 -2.83 -0.48 -3.18
CA PHE A 80 -3.98 -0.07 -2.38
C PHE A 80 -4.07 -0.83 -1.06
N ARG A 81 -3.82 -2.15 -1.05
CA ARG A 81 -3.74 -2.92 0.20
C ARG A 81 -2.56 -2.47 1.07
N LEU A 82 -1.38 -2.28 0.51
CA LEU A 82 -0.22 -1.75 1.25
C LEU A 82 -0.51 -0.36 1.86
N LYS A 83 -1.23 0.50 1.14
CA LYS A 83 -1.72 1.79 1.66
C LYS A 83 -2.69 1.58 2.83
N ILE A 84 -3.69 0.69 2.69
CA ILE A 84 -4.67 0.37 3.75
C ILE A 84 -4.00 -0.22 5.00
N MET A 85 -2.91 -0.96 4.81
CA MET A 85 -2.16 -1.53 5.93
C MET A 85 -1.14 -0.56 6.52
N GLY A 86 -1.03 0.66 5.99
CA GLY A 86 -0.15 1.70 6.53
C GLY A 86 1.33 1.57 6.13
N PHE A 87 1.68 0.66 5.24
CA PHE A 87 3.06 0.41 4.79
C PHE A 87 3.58 1.43 3.77
N LEU A 88 2.67 2.20 3.17
CA LEU A 88 3.02 3.30 2.28
C LEU A 88 1.95 4.41 2.34
N SER A 89 2.37 5.60 1.97
CA SER A 89 1.52 6.74 1.70
C SER A 89 1.68 7.16 0.23
N ALA A 90 0.56 7.20 -0.46
CA ALA A 90 0.47 7.65 -1.84
C ALA A 90 -0.96 8.12 -2.12
N ASP A 91 -1.11 9.08 -3.03
CA ASP A 91 -2.41 9.34 -3.63
C ASP A 91 -2.75 8.13 -4.51
N ILE A 92 -3.68 7.31 -4.04
CA ILE A 92 -4.15 6.09 -4.71
C ILE A 92 -5.66 6.12 -4.53
N PRO A 93 -6.42 6.26 -5.63
CA PRO A 93 -7.88 6.31 -5.56
C PRO A 93 -8.45 4.92 -5.21
N ILE A 94 -9.63 4.90 -4.61
CA ILE A 94 -10.36 3.66 -4.35
C ILE A 94 -10.98 3.20 -5.67
N TRP A 95 -10.61 2.01 -6.17
CA TRP A 95 -11.15 1.49 -7.42
C TRP A 95 -11.27 -0.04 -7.41
N TYR A 96 -12.46 -0.54 -7.73
CA TYR A 96 -12.76 -1.99 -7.71
C TYR A 96 -12.72 -2.65 -9.10
N GLY A 97 -12.66 -1.85 -10.17
CA GLY A 97 -12.64 -2.28 -11.57
C GLY A 97 -11.25 -2.35 -12.22
N GLN A 98 -11.20 -2.28 -13.55
CA GLN A 98 -9.95 -2.10 -14.29
C GLN A 98 -9.48 -0.64 -14.16
N PRO A 99 -8.22 -0.37 -13.78
CA PRO A 99 -7.70 1.00 -13.73
C PRO A 99 -7.93 1.74 -15.05
N THR A 100 -8.36 3.00 -14.98
CA THR A 100 -8.54 3.83 -16.18
C THR A 100 -7.18 4.14 -16.82
N THR A 101 -7.17 4.48 -18.10
CA THR A 101 -5.94 4.89 -18.82
C THR A 101 -5.24 6.06 -18.16
N GLU A 102 -6.01 7.03 -17.65
CA GLU A 102 -5.49 8.16 -16.88
C GLU A 102 -4.81 7.67 -15.60
N MET A 103 -5.49 6.84 -14.79
CA MET A 103 -4.93 6.29 -13.56
C MET A 103 -3.62 5.52 -13.80
N ILE A 104 -3.52 4.80 -14.92
CA ILE A 104 -2.35 3.99 -15.27
C ILE A 104 -1.14 4.88 -15.55
N ARG A 105 -1.35 6.00 -16.26
CA ARG A 105 -0.28 6.90 -16.71
C ARG A 105 0.12 7.94 -15.66
N THR A 106 -0.74 8.25 -14.69
CA THR A 106 -0.42 9.20 -13.62
C THR A 106 0.82 8.76 -12.85
N ILE A 107 1.82 9.63 -12.77
CA ILE A 107 2.99 9.44 -11.90
C ILE A 107 2.57 9.76 -10.46
N ARG A 108 2.78 8.81 -9.55
CA ARG A 108 2.39 8.94 -8.14
C ARG A 108 3.64 8.99 -7.27
N LEU A 109 3.68 9.96 -6.37
CA LEU A 109 4.67 9.98 -5.29
C LEU A 109 4.28 8.93 -4.25
N ILE A 110 5.15 7.94 -4.06
CA ILE A 110 4.98 6.84 -3.13
C ILE A 110 6.04 6.99 -2.05
N LYS A 111 5.59 7.17 -0.81
CA LYS A 111 6.44 7.24 0.38
C LYS A 111 6.25 5.98 1.21
N LEU A 112 7.31 5.21 1.41
CA LEU A 112 7.25 4.00 2.22
C LEU A 112 7.26 4.36 3.71
N HIS A 113 6.63 3.50 4.50
CA HIS A 113 6.62 3.59 5.95
C HIS A 113 7.27 2.34 6.53
N LEU A 114 8.25 2.56 7.41
CA LEU A 114 9.05 1.51 8.03
C LEU A 114 8.24 0.72 9.06
N SER A 115 7.36 1.40 9.78
CA SER A 115 6.33 0.79 10.62
C SER A 115 4.97 1.21 10.07
N PRO A 116 4.00 0.28 10.01
CA PRO A 116 2.68 0.59 9.48
C PRO A 116 2.08 1.75 10.28
N LYS A 117 1.87 2.89 9.62
CA LYS A 117 1.21 4.02 10.27
C LYS A 117 -0.28 3.74 10.29
N SER A 118 -0.90 3.93 11.46
CA SER A 118 -2.36 3.98 11.55
C SER A 118 -2.87 4.99 10.52
N ILE A 119 -3.81 4.55 9.68
CA ILE A 119 -4.48 5.43 8.71
C ILE A 119 -5.30 6.49 9.43
N PHE A 120 -5.80 6.16 10.61
CA PHE A 120 -6.44 7.10 11.50
C PHE A 120 -5.37 7.95 12.16
N LYS A 121 -5.31 9.23 11.81
CA LYS A 121 -4.59 10.23 12.59
C LYS A 121 -5.18 10.24 14.01
N ASP A 122 -4.34 10.47 15.01
CA ASP A 122 -4.68 10.46 16.45
C ASP A 122 -5.77 11.47 16.91
N GLY A 123 -6.57 12.01 16.00
CA GLY A 123 -7.73 12.87 16.27
C GLY A 123 -9.05 12.46 15.59
N GLU A 124 -9.06 11.41 14.74
CA GLU A 124 -10.25 11.01 13.96
C GLU A 124 -10.97 9.76 14.52
N LEU A 125 -10.55 9.26 15.69
CA LEU A 125 -11.26 8.17 16.38
C LEU A 125 -12.52 8.62 17.13
N ASN A 126 -12.79 9.93 17.19
CA ASN A 126 -13.95 10.48 17.90
C ASN A 126 -15.26 10.53 17.07
N SER A 127 -15.25 10.03 15.83
CA SER A 127 -16.49 9.86 15.07
C SER A 127 -16.57 8.45 14.51
N GLN A 128 -16.98 7.51 15.37
CA GLN A 128 -17.63 6.30 14.90
C GLN A 128 -18.87 6.70 14.06
N VAL A 129 -18.72 6.76 12.74
CA VAL A 129 -19.81 6.75 11.75
C VAL A 129 -20.25 5.30 11.48
N LEU A 130 -20.08 4.43 12.47
CA LEU A 130 -20.81 3.17 12.53
C LEU A 130 -22.01 3.43 13.44
N PRO A 131 -23.26 3.24 12.98
CA PRO A 131 -24.40 3.37 13.86
C PRO A 131 -24.16 2.45 15.06
N LYS A 132 -24.28 3.01 16.27
CA LYS A 132 -24.12 2.27 17.53
C LYS A 132 -24.76 0.90 17.38
N ILE A 133 -23.96 -0.14 17.55
CA ILE A 133 -24.38 -1.55 17.53
C ILE A 133 -25.73 -1.63 18.25
N ARG A 134 -26.81 -1.91 17.49
CA ARG A 134 -28.15 -2.04 18.07
C ARG A 134 -28.06 -3.18 19.07
N LYS A 135 -28.37 -2.91 20.34
CA LYS A 135 -28.51 -3.95 21.36
C LYS A 135 -29.49 -5.01 20.81
N ASN A 136 -29.08 -6.27 20.86
CA ASN A 136 -29.84 -7.44 20.43
C ASN A 136 -31.34 -7.32 20.78
N ASN A 137 -32.21 -7.63 19.81
CA ASN A 137 -33.69 -7.73 19.89
C ASN A 137 -34.56 -6.59 19.35
N GLN A 138 -34.10 -5.76 18.41
CA GLN A 138 -35.04 -4.96 17.60
C GLN A 138 -35.20 -5.55 16.19
N PRO A 139 -36.39 -6.10 15.83
CA PRO A 139 -36.63 -6.62 14.50
C PRO A 139 -36.56 -5.48 13.46
N ILE A 140 -35.95 -5.77 12.33
CA ILE A 140 -35.85 -4.84 11.19
C ILE A 140 -37.23 -4.75 10.55
N GLN A 141 -37.93 -3.62 10.70
CA GLN A 141 -39.06 -3.30 9.82
C GLN A 141 -38.51 -2.93 8.44
N ILE A 142 -38.41 -3.92 7.56
CA ILE A 142 -38.11 -3.70 6.15
C ILE A 142 -39.44 -3.31 5.48
N ASN A 143 -39.72 -2.01 5.39
CA ASN A 143 -40.72 -1.52 4.44
C ASN A 143 -40.11 -1.60 3.03
N LEU A 144 -40.13 -2.80 2.44
CA LEU A 144 -39.93 -2.93 1.00
C LEU A 144 -41.15 -2.32 0.31
N LEU A 145 -40.98 -1.08 -0.16
CA LEU A 145 -41.90 -0.44 -1.08
C LEU A 145 -42.06 -1.31 -2.33
N ARG A 146 -43.16 -2.09 -2.36
CA ARG A 146 -43.78 -2.58 -3.59
C ARG A 146 -44.24 -1.37 -4.41
N ARG A 147 -43.44 -0.93 -5.36
CA ARG A 147 -43.85 -0.26 -6.61
C ARG A 147 -42.74 -0.60 -7.62
N LEU A 148 -42.99 -1.27 -8.73
CA LEU A 148 -43.93 -0.88 -9.76
C LEU A 148 -44.57 -2.13 -10.42
N ILE A 149 -45.89 -2.06 -10.56
CA ILE A 149 -46.67 -2.69 -11.64
C ILE A 149 -46.35 -1.92 -12.93
#